data_AF-A0A087GSU6-F1
#
_entry.id   AF-A0A087GSU6-F1
#
_cell.length_a   1.000
_cell.length_b   1.000
_cell.length_c   1.000
_cell.angle_alpha   90.00
_cell.angle_beta   90.00
_cell.angle_gamma   90.00
#
_symmetry.space_group_name_H-M   'P 1'
#
loop_
_entity.id
_entity.type
_entity.pdbx_description
1 polymer ?
#
loop_
_entity_poly.entity_id
_entity_poly.type
_entity_poly.pdbx_seq_one_letter_code
_entity_poly.pdbx_strand_id
1 'polypeptide(L)'
;MYVMEKRSGMAFCFDLETRSWKKDKDCKLYSRIIRFVGDLLIMDGITGDEDNPMGIEFWEVESNESMMRSIGSMPTTCLEKLRGIDSDWTSIALNAAGDTVYVYDATVAGDIVAARRWKSRIWRKRWLKSDSQIET
;
A
#
# COMPACT_ATOMS: atom_id res chain seq x y z
N MET A 1 15.58 -5.82 -10.07
CA MET A 1 14.30 -5.24 -10.57
C MET A 1 13.16 -5.93 -9.84
N TYR A 2 12.12 -5.18 -9.44
CA TYR A 2 10.93 -5.75 -8.80
C TYR A 2 9.72 -5.49 -9.70
N VAL A 3 8.91 -6.52 -9.95
CA VAL A 3 7.67 -6.43 -10.73
C VAL A 3 6.55 -7.07 -9.93
N MET A 4 5.37 -6.50 -10.05
CA MET A 4 4.22 -6.90 -9.25
C MET A 4 2.95 -6.84 -10.08
N GLU A 5 2.16 -7.91 -9.99
CA GLU A 5 0.81 -7.97 -10.54
C GLU A 5 -0.15 -7.39 -9.49
N LYS A 6 -0.88 -6.32 -9.87
CA LYS A 6 -1.67 -5.50 -8.92
C LYS A 6 -2.86 -6.26 -8.30
N ARG A 7 -3.50 -7.19 -9.03
CA ARG A 7 -4.75 -7.86 -8.62
C ARG A 7 -4.49 -9.10 -7.77
N SER A 8 -3.53 -9.92 -8.16
CA SER A 8 -3.12 -11.12 -7.46
C SER A 8 -2.12 -10.82 -6.34
N GLY A 9 -1.57 -9.60 -6.30
CA GLY A 9 -0.53 -9.19 -5.37
C GLY A 9 0.76 -10.00 -5.50
N MET A 10 0.97 -10.67 -6.64
CA MET A 10 2.12 -11.53 -6.85
C MET A 10 3.34 -10.67 -7.18
N ALA A 11 4.39 -10.80 -6.37
CA ALA A 11 5.64 -10.07 -6.54
C ALA A 11 6.73 -10.99 -7.10
N PHE A 12 7.53 -10.44 -8.00
CA PHE A 12 8.70 -11.09 -8.57
C PHE A 12 9.92 -10.17 -8.42
N CYS A 13 11.05 -10.77 -8.09
CA CYS A 13 12.33 -10.10 -8.12
C CYS A 13 13.21 -10.71 -9.22
N PHE A 14 13.91 -9.85 -9.94
CA PHE A 14 14.92 -10.28 -10.90
C PHE A 14 16.26 -10.42 -10.19
N ASP A 15 16.76 -11.64 -10.14
CA ASP A 15 18.08 -11.99 -9.63
C ASP A 15 19.14 -11.72 -10.71
N LEU A 16 20.11 -10.87 -10.39
CA LEU A 16 21.18 -10.50 -11.31
C LEU A 16 22.26 -11.57 -11.47
N GLU A 17 22.47 -12.38 -10.42
CA GLU A 17 23.45 -13.46 -10.39
C GLU A 17 22.97 -14.63 -11.25
N THR A 18 21.73 -15.08 -11.02
CA THR A 18 21.13 -16.19 -11.78
C THR A 18 20.45 -15.74 -13.07
N ARG A 19 20.34 -14.43 -13.30
CA ARG A 19 19.64 -13.81 -14.44
C ARG A 19 18.22 -14.36 -14.64
N SER A 20 17.51 -14.60 -13.54
CA SER A 20 16.19 -15.23 -13.54
C SER A 20 15.22 -14.50 -12.62
N TRP A 21 13.93 -14.70 -12.88
CA TRP A 21 12.87 -14.19 -12.02
C TRP A 21 12.62 -15.18 -10.87
N LYS A 22 12.62 -14.68 -9.64
CA LYS A 22 12.22 -15.42 -8.45
C LYS A 22 10.86 -14.89 -7.99
N LYS A 23 9.92 -15.80 -7.77
CA LYS A 23 8.62 -15.49 -7.17
C LYS A 23 8.83 -15.27 -5.67
N ASP A 24 8.30 -14.17 -5.15
CA ASP A 24 8.30 -13.92 -3.72
C ASP A 24 7.33 -14.86 -2.98
N LYS A 25 7.56 -15.08 -1.68
CA LYS A 25 6.71 -15.95 -0.86
C LYS A 25 5.26 -15.44 -0.88
N ASP A 26 4.31 -16.35 -1.03
CA ASP A 26 2.89 -16.03 -1.10
C ASP A 26 2.46 -15.25 0.15
N CYS A 27 2.19 -13.95 0.01
CA CYS A 27 1.33 -13.24 0.94
C CYS A 27 0.01 -12.97 0.23
N LYS A 28 -1.10 -13.42 0.81
CA LYS A 28 -2.44 -13.21 0.27
C LYS A 28 -2.80 -11.72 0.41
N LEU A 29 -2.49 -10.94 -0.61
CA LEU A 29 -2.72 -9.50 -0.65
C LEU A 29 -3.42 -9.17 -1.96
N TYR A 30 -4.55 -8.47 -1.86
CA TYR A 30 -5.44 -8.17 -2.97
C TYR A 30 -5.01 -6.92 -3.78
N SER A 31 -4.14 -6.08 -3.21
CA SER A 31 -3.43 -5.06 -3.98
C SER A 31 -2.12 -4.68 -3.31
N ARG A 32 -1.06 -4.47 -4.10
CA ARG A 32 0.24 -4.07 -3.57
C ARG A 32 0.93 -3.06 -4.49
N ILE A 33 1.77 -2.20 -3.89
CA ILE A 33 2.62 -1.25 -4.61
C ILE A 33 3.97 -1.19 -3.89
N ILE A 34 5.06 -1.21 -4.67
CA ILE A 34 6.41 -0.96 -4.17
C ILE A 34 6.78 0.49 -4.48
N ARG A 35 7.26 1.23 -3.48
CA ARG A 35 7.67 2.63 -3.63
C ARG A 35 8.65 3.06 -2.54
N PHE A 36 9.29 4.20 -2.75
CA PHE A 36 10.08 4.85 -1.70
C PHE A 36 9.19 5.72 -0.80
N VAL A 37 9.40 5.61 0.51
CA VAL A 37 8.91 6.56 1.52
C VAL A 37 10.12 7.11 2.26
N GLY A 38 10.47 8.36 1.94
CA GLY A 38 11.75 8.94 2.31
C GLY A 38 12.90 8.13 1.69
N ASP A 39 13.72 7.55 2.56
CA ASP A 39 14.87 6.71 2.23
C ASP A 39 14.57 5.21 2.19
N LEU A 40 13.35 4.82 2.56
CA LEU A 40 12.97 3.42 2.73
C LEU A 40 12.21 2.90 1.50
N LEU A 41 12.68 1.79 0.91
CA LEU A 41 11.88 1.04 -0.05
C LEU A 41 10.84 0.23 0.73
N ILE A 42 9.58 0.59 0.55
CA ILE A 42 8.47 -0.14 1.16
C ILE A 42 7.61 -0.79 0.09
N MET A 43 7.00 -1.90 0.47
CA MET A 43 5.81 -2.40 -0.14
C MET A 43 4.65 -2.05 0.77
N ASP A 44 3.53 -1.61 0.22
CA ASP A 44 2.29 -1.53 0.98
C ASP A 44 1.15 -2.11 0.16
N GLY A 45 0.05 -2.44 0.83
CA GLY A 45 -1.01 -3.17 0.17
C GLY A 45 -2.19 -3.52 1.05
N ILE A 46 -3.31 -3.79 0.37
CA ILE A 46 -4.56 -4.24 0.98
C ILE A 46 -4.44 -5.74 1.27
N THR A 47 -4.66 -6.11 2.53
CA THR A 47 -4.69 -7.50 2.99
C THR A 47 -6.08 -8.10 2.83
N GLY A 48 -6.15 -9.43 2.73
CA GLY A 48 -7.40 -10.15 2.51
C GLY A 48 -7.59 -10.52 1.03
N ASP A 49 -8.84 -10.60 0.60
CA ASP A 49 -9.25 -10.88 -0.77
C ASP A 49 -10.13 -9.76 -1.34
N GLU A 50 -10.54 -9.91 -2.60
CA GLU A 50 -11.35 -8.92 -3.34
C GLU A 50 -12.66 -8.61 -2.62
N ASP A 51 -13.30 -9.62 -2.08
CA ASP A 51 -14.64 -9.52 -1.50
C ASP A 51 -14.57 -9.13 -0.01
N ASN A 52 -13.45 -9.42 0.65
CA ASN A 52 -13.26 -9.27 2.09
C ASN A 52 -11.84 -8.76 2.43
N PRO A 53 -11.56 -7.47 2.21
CA PRO A 53 -10.29 -6.90 2.61
C PRO A 53 -10.23 -6.68 4.12
N MET A 54 -9.07 -6.98 4.70
CA MET A 54 -8.85 -7.05 6.14
C MET A 54 -8.12 -5.84 6.71
N GLY A 55 -7.44 -5.06 5.86
CA GLY A 55 -6.68 -3.88 6.28
C GLY A 55 -5.65 -3.46 5.24
N ILE A 56 -4.78 -2.53 5.64
CA ILE A 56 -3.60 -2.17 4.85
C ILE A 56 -2.39 -2.50 5.69
N GLU A 57 -1.40 -3.14 5.09
CA GLU A 57 -0.13 -3.42 5.73
C GLU A 57 1.00 -2.72 4.97
N PHE A 58 2.07 -2.44 5.71
CA PHE A 58 3.30 -1.83 5.22
C PHE A 58 4.44 -2.79 5.53
N TRP A 59 5.28 -3.06 4.54
CA TRP A 59 6.47 -3.89 4.66
C TRP A 59 7.68 -3.14 4.15
N GLU A 60 8.79 -3.25 4.86
CA GLU A 60 10.11 -2.85 4.37
C GLU A 60 10.64 -3.94 3.44
N VAL A 61 11.11 -3.54 2.26
CA VAL A 61 11.74 -4.47 1.31
C VAL A 61 13.20 -4.62 1.70
N GLU A 62 13.56 -5.76 2.28
CA GLU A 62 14.94 -6.08 2.65
C GLU A 62 15.65 -6.76 1.46
N SER A 63 16.96 -6.54 1.32
CA SER A 63 17.78 -7.14 0.25
C SER A 63 18.20 -8.58 0.53
N ASN A 64 17.77 -9.17 1.65
CA ASN A 64 18.18 -10.50 2.13
C ASN A 64 17.09 -11.56 1.87
N GLU A 65 17.33 -12.80 2.31
CA GLU A 65 16.52 -14.00 2.02
C GLU A 65 15.03 -13.91 2.44
N SER A 66 14.67 -12.96 3.31
CA SER A 66 13.27 -12.57 3.52
C SER A 66 13.02 -11.22 2.86
N MET A 67 12.39 -11.23 1.69
CA MET A 67 12.22 -10.02 0.89
C MET A 67 11.44 -8.90 1.61
N MET A 68 10.65 -9.23 2.65
CA MET A 68 9.68 -8.32 3.24
C MET A 68 9.57 -8.48 4.76
N ARG A 69 9.72 -7.36 5.48
CA ARG A 69 9.49 -7.28 6.94
C ARG A 69 8.33 -6.33 7.22
N SER A 70 7.30 -6.79 7.93
CA SER A 70 6.17 -5.91 8.32
C SER A 70 6.66 -4.77 9.23
N ILE A 71 6.28 -3.54 8.90
CA ILE A 71 6.65 -2.31 9.62
C ILE A 71 5.44 -1.50 10.10
N GLY A 72 4.23 -1.97 9.83
CA GLY A 72 3.01 -1.35 10.33
C GLY A 72 1.75 -1.85 9.62
N SER A 73 0.60 -1.53 10.20
CA SER A 73 -0.70 -1.78 9.60
C SER A 73 -1.69 -0.66 9.91
N MET A 74 -2.70 -0.53 9.06
CA MET A 74 -3.90 0.25 9.29
C MET A 74 -5.09 -0.69 9.47
N PRO A 75 -5.95 -0.39 10.46
CA PRO A 75 -7.11 -1.22 10.75
C PRO A 75 -8.13 -1.16 9.61
N THR A 76 -8.99 -2.18 9.53
CA THR A 76 -10.06 -2.36 8.54
C THR A 76 -11.03 -1.18 8.52
N THR A 77 -11.28 -0.56 9.68
CA THR A 77 -12.07 0.68 9.80
C THR A 77 -11.52 1.84 8.96
N CYS A 78 -10.23 1.81 8.59
CA CYS A 78 -9.68 2.79 7.66
C CYS A 78 -10.13 2.55 6.22
N LEU A 79 -10.23 1.29 5.81
CA LEU A 79 -10.72 0.88 4.49
C LEU A 79 -12.23 1.14 4.36
N GLU A 80 -13.01 0.84 5.39
CA GLU A 80 -14.46 1.07 5.40
C GLU A 80 -14.84 2.54 5.15
N LYS A 81 -14.00 3.47 5.62
CA LYS A 81 -14.21 4.91 5.40
C LYS A 81 -13.81 5.39 4.02
N LEU A 82 -12.88 4.67 3.38
CA LEU A 82 -12.49 4.94 2.00
C LEU A 82 -13.51 4.40 1.01
N ARG A 83 -14.35 3.45 1.44
CA ARG A 83 -15.39 2.85 0.63
C ARG A 83 -16.50 3.87 0.34
N GLY A 84 -16.63 4.24 -0.93
CA GLY A 84 -17.88 4.77 -1.47
C GLY A 84 -18.94 3.66 -1.53
N ILE A 85 -20.23 4.02 -1.53
CA ILE A 85 -21.35 3.06 -1.43
C ILE A 85 -21.23 1.92 -2.48
N ASP A 86 -20.62 2.18 -3.64
CA ASP A 86 -20.42 1.23 -4.76
C ASP A 86 -18.97 1.12 -5.28
N SER A 87 -17.95 1.42 -4.47
CA SER A 87 -16.55 1.41 -4.93
C SER A 87 -15.90 0.02 -4.87
N ASP A 88 -15.40 -0.47 -6.01
CA ASP A 88 -14.52 -1.64 -6.07
C ASP A 88 -13.19 -1.37 -5.37
N TRP A 89 -12.66 -2.33 -4.61
CA TRP A 89 -11.37 -2.16 -3.92
C TRP A 89 -10.17 -1.94 -4.86
N THR A 90 -10.32 -2.22 -6.16
CA THR A 90 -9.33 -1.86 -7.18
C THR A 90 -9.17 -0.35 -7.39
N SER A 91 -10.17 0.45 -7.00
CA SER A 91 -10.15 1.92 -7.08
C SER A 91 -9.24 2.55 -6.03
N ILE A 92 -8.96 1.83 -4.94
CA ILE A 92 -8.09 2.31 -3.88
C ILE A 92 -6.67 2.48 -4.43
N ALA A 93 -6.20 3.72 -4.38
CA ALA A 93 -4.85 4.10 -4.72
C ALA A 93 -4.04 4.33 -3.44
N LEU A 94 -2.80 3.87 -3.49
CA LEU A 94 -1.80 4.14 -2.47
C LEU A 94 -0.68 4.94 -3.13
N ASN A 95 -0.38 6.12 -2.58
CA ASN A 95 0.68 7.02 -3.04
C ASN A 95 1.59 7.40 -1.89
N ALA A 96 2.78 7.92 -2.18
CA ALA A 96 3.66 8.48 -1.15
C ALA A 96 4.25 9.82 -1.57
N ALA A 97 4.41 10.70 -0.58
CA ALA A 97 5.17 11.93 -0.70
C ALA A 97 5.97 12.16 0.59
N GLY A 98 7.29 12.32 0.44
CA GLY A 98 8.21 12.39 1.58
C GLY A 98 8.08 11.15 2.47
N ASP A 99 7.84 11.36 3.76
CA ASP A 99 7.68 10.32 4.79
C ASP A 99 6.23 9.86 4.99
N THR A 100 5.31 10.16 4.07
CA THR A 100 3.88 9.89 4.25
C THR A 100 3.32 9.06 3.12
N VAL A 101 2.58 8.01 3.48
CA VAL A 101 1.72 7.24 2.58
C VAL A 101 0.30 7.80 2.63
N TYR A 102 -0.30 7.98 1.46
CA TYR A 102 -1.67 8.43 1.29
C TYR A 102 -2.46 7.28 0.68
N VAL A 103 -3.61 7.00 1.27
CA VAL A 103 -4.55 6.00 0.80
C VAL A 103 -5.87 6.71 0.54
N TYR A 104 -6.42 6.53 -0.66
CA TYR A 104 -7.66 7.17 -1.07
C TYR A 104 -8.33 6.36 -2.18
N ASP A 105 -9.63 6.56 -2.36
CA ASP A 105 -10.33 6.07 -3.55
C ASP A 105 -10.03 6.99 -4.74
N ALA A 106 -9.43 6.47 -5.81
CA ALA A 106 -9.09 7.26 -6.99
C ALA A 106 -10.30 7.63 -7.87
N THR A 107 -11.47 7.04 -7.62
CA THR A 107 -12.71 7.27 -8.38
C THR A 107 -13.64 8.28 -7.74
N VAL A 108 -13.48 8.55 -6.44
CA VAL A 108 -14.34 9.45 -5.69
C VAL A 108 -13.52 10.55 -5.01
N ALA A 109 -13.94 11.80 -5.14
CA ALA A 109 -13.41 12.88 -4.33
C ALA A 109 -13.91 12.71 -2.88
N GLY A 110 -13.13 11.99 -2.06
CA GLY A 110 -13.55 11.57 -0.72
C GLY A 110 -12.48 11.78 0.36
N ASP A 111 -12.62 11.01 1.44
CA ASP A 111 -11.66 11.01 2.53
C ASP A 111 -10.31 10.44 2.08
N ILE A 112 -9.23 11.04 2.58
CA ILE A 112 -7.87 10.56 2.37
C ILE A 112 -7.29 10.16 3.72
N VAL A 113 -6.66 8.99 3.78
CA VAL A 113 -5.92 8.55 4.96
C VAL A 113 -4.44 8.76 4.74
N ALA A 114 -3.83 9.55 5.61
CA ALA A 114 -2.39 9.73 5.63
C ALA A 114 -1.78 8.90 6.76
N ALA A 115 -0.89 7.98 6.42
CA ALA A 115 -0.01 7.30 7.35
C ALA A 115 1.38 7.95 7.25
N ARG A 116 1.78 8.68 8.29
CA ARG A 116 3.10 9.31 8.34
C ARG A 116 4.08 8.48 9.14
N ARG A 117 5.25 8.21 8.56
CA ARG A 117 6.39 7.62 9.23
C ARG A 117 6.93 8.58 10.29
N TRP A 118 7.10 8.08 11.50
CA TRP A 118 7.68 8.76 12.65
C TRP A 118 8.80 7.88 13.23
N LYS A 119 10.06 8.27 13.01
CA LYS A 119 11.23 7.37 13.20
C LYS A 119 11.10 6.11 12.32
N SER A 120 12.02 5.16 12.44
CA SER A 120 12.10 4.02 11.52
C SER A 120 10.89 3.07 11.50
N ARG A 121 9.99 3.09 12.51
CA ARG A 121 8.99 2.01 12.70
C ARG A 121 7.60 2.43 13.20
N ILE A 122 7.32 3.71 13.41
CA ILE A 122 6.02 4.13 13.96
C ILE A 122 5.26 4.90 12.89
N TRP A 123 4.07 4.42 12.53
CA TRP A 123 3.17 5.13 11.63
C TRP A 123 2.10 5.86 12.45
N ARG A 124 1.95 7.17 12.22
CA ARG A 124 0.81 7.94 12.75
C ARG A 124 -0.22 8.13 11.65
N LYS A 125 -1.47 7.79 11.96
CA LYS A 125 -2.60 8.03 11.06
C LYS A 125 -3.20 9.42 11.27
N ARG A 126 -3.52 10.10 10.17
CA ARG A 126 -4.30 11.33 10.14
C ARG A 126 -5.31 11.24 9.00
N TRP A 127 -6.51 11.72 9.27
CA TRP A 127 -7.55 11.89 8.26
C TRP A 127 -7.43 13.26 7.63
N LEU A 128 -7.49 13.32 6.31
CA LEU A 128 -7.55 14.54 5.54
C LEU A 128 -8.86 14.49 4.75
N LYS A 129 -9.68 15.54 4.89
CA LYS A 129 -10.81 15.72 3.98
C LYS A 129 -10.31 16.39 2.72
N SER A 130 -10.76 15.92 1.57
CA SER A 130 -10.63 16.68 0.33
C SER A 130 -11.58 17.88 0.44
N ASP A 131 -11.04 19.09 0.60
CA ASP A 131 -11.82 20.32 0.49
C ASP A 131 -12.13 20.57 -0.99
N SER A 132 -13.19 19.95 -1.50
CA SER A 132 -13.74 20.25 -2.80
C SER A 132 -14.56 21.53 -2.75
N GLN A 133 -13.89 22.68 -2.66
CA GLN A 133 -14.44 23.99 -3.02
C GLN A 133 -13.33 24.83 -3.66
N ILE A 134 -13.08 24.61 -4.95
CA ILE A 134 -12.64 25.67 -5.84
C ILE A 134 -13.80 25.90 -6.79
N GLU A 135 -14.79 26.67 -6.32
CA GLU A 135 -15.71 27.36 -7.22
C GLU A 135 -14.87 28.36 -8.03
N THR A 136 -14.95 28.26 -9.35
CA THR A 136 -14.36 29.24 -10.28
C THR A 136 -15.45 30.16 -10.79
#